data_AF-A0ABD3DGB2-F1
#
_entry.id   AF-A0ABD3DGB2-F1
#
_cell.length_a   1.000
_cell.length_b   1.000
_cell.length_c   1.000
_cell.angle_alpha   90.00
_cell.angle_beta   90.00
_cell.angle_gamma   90.00
#
_symmetry.space_group_name_H-M   'P 1'
#
loop_
_entity.id
_entity.type
_entity.pdbx_description
1 polymer ?
#
loop_
_entity_poly.entity_id
_entity_poly.type
_entity_poly.pdbx_seq_one_letter_code
_entity_poly.pdbx_strand_id
1 'polypeptide(L)'
;MFMLVNCSGCRTPLQLPPGAQSIRCAICKAITHLGDPRHAPTPSPGPSAPPSPYSPAPPSPYSHAPPGPPPNAHGRKKAVIVGISYRYSRHELKGCINDAKCMRHLLINKFRFPESSILMLTGNRERR
;
A
#
# COMPACT_ATOMS: atom_id res chain seq x y z
N MET A 1 7.84 -25.24 0.82
CA MET A 1 6.61 -25.33 1.63
C MET A 1 5.98 -23.94 1.67
N PHE A 2 4.77 -23.74 1.15
CA PHE A 2 4.08 -22.46 1.27
C PHE A 2 3.20 -22.46 2.52
N MET A 3 3.11 -21.34 3.23
CA MET A 3 2.19 -21.20 4.36
C MET A 3 0.91 -20.51 3.90
N LEU A 4 -0.25 -21.06 4.30
CA LEU A 4 -1.55 -20.44 4.10
C LEU A 4 -1.89 -19.59 5.33
N VAL A 5 -2.13 -18.30 5.12
CA VAL A 5 -2.62 -17.42 6.18
C VAL A 5 -3.86 -16.67 5.71
N ASN A 6 -4.88 -16.61 6.56
CA ASN A 6 -6.09 -15.87 6.28
C ASN A 6 -5.87 -14.38 6.47
N CYS A 7 -6.35 -13.59 5.50
CA CYS A 7 -6.32 -12.14 5.59
C CYS A 7 -7.08 -11.64 6.85
N SER A 8 -6.47 -10.73 7.60
CA SER A 8 -7.09 -10.07 8.77
C SER A 8 -8.38 -9.30 8.45
N GLY A 9 -8.54 -8.82 7.21
CA GLY A 9 -9.72 -8.05 6.78
C GLY A 9 -10.84 -8.92 6.20
N CYS A 10 -10.56 -9.66 5.13
CA CYS A 10 -11.59 -10.40 4.37
C CYS A 10 -11.49 -11.93 4.51
N ARG A 11 -10.61 -12.43 5.37
CA ARG A 11 -10.38 -13.86 5.66
C ARG A 11 -9.97 -14.74 4.46
N THR A 12 -9.75 -14.15 3.28
CA THR A 12 -9.24 -14.87 2.11
C THR A 12 -7.90 -15.54 2.43
N PRO A 13 -7.72 -16.83 2.07
CA PRO A 13 -6.44 -17.52 2.26
C PRO A 13 -5.39 -16.93 1.32
N LEU A 14 -4.22 -16.61 1.87
CA LEU A 14 -3.09 -16.04 1.16
C LEU A 14 -1.91 -17.00 1.27
N GLN A 15 -1.24 -17.27 0.15
CA GLN A 15 -0.02 -18.08 0.12
C GLN A 15 1.20 -17.19 0.35
N LEU A 16 2.02 -17.56 1.32
CA LEU A 16 3.29 -16.89 1.59
C LEU A 16 4.48 -17.84 1.35
N PRO A 17 5.58 -17.31 0.81
CA PRO A 17 6.86 -18.01 0.87
C PRO A 17 7.33 -18.09 2.34
N PRO A 18 8.14 -19.11 2.69
CA PRO A 18 8.77 -19.19 4.01
C PRO A 18 9.50 -17.90 4.38
N GLY A 19 9.31 -17.42 5.61
CA GLY A 19 10.01 -16.25 6.15
C GLY A 19 9.36 -14.89 5.87
N ALA A 20 8.23 -14.83 5.16
CA ALA A 20 7.49 -13.58 5.01
C ALA A 20 6.86 -13.15 6.34
N GLN A 21 7.15 -11.93 6.79
CA GLN A 21 6.64 -11.37 8.06
C GLN A 21 5.30 -10.65 7.93
N SER A 22 4.89 -10.34 6.70
CA SER A 22 3.59 -9.75 6.43
C SER A 22 3.16 -10.03 5.01
N ILE A 23 1.86 -9.96 4.78
CA ILE A 23 1.29 -10.01 3.44
C ILE A 23 0.19 -8.97 3.29
N ARG A 24 0.14 -8.35 2.11
CA ARG A 24 -0.96 -7.46 1.75
C ARG A 24 -1.98 -8.24 0.93
N CYS A 25 -3.23 -8.25 1.39
CA CYS A 25 -4.29 -8.91 0.67
C CYS A 25 -4.55 -8.23 -0.68
N ALA A 26 -4.60 -9.01 -1.76
CA ALA A 26 -4.93 -8.50 -3.08
C ALA A 26 -6.38 -7.98 -3.17
N ILE A 27 -7.28 -8.54 -2.35
CA ILE A 27 -8.73 -8.26 -2.34
C ILE A 27 -9.03 -6.99 -1.53
N CYS A 28 -8.89 -7.03 -0.20
CA CYS A 28 -9.28 -5.91 0.67
C CYS A 28 -8.15 -4.94 1.01
N LYS A 29 -6.93 -5.18 0.52
CA LYS A 29 -5.72 -4.38 0.78
C LYS A 29 -5.25 -4.32 2.24
N ALA A 30 -5.92 -5.01 3.17
CA ALA A 30 -5.47 -5.14 4.54
C ALA A 30 -4.09 -5.82 4.60
N ILE A 31 -3.26 -5.37 5.53
CA ILE A 31 -1.96 -5.97 5.83
C ILE A 31 -2.17 -6.95 6.97
N THR A 32 -1.79 -8.21 6.75
CA THR A 32 -1.78 -9.24 7.77
C THR A 32 -0.33 -9.42 8.21
N HIS A 33 -0.03 -9.01 9.43
CA HIS A 33 1.27 -9.24 10.04
C HIS A 33 1.31 -10.65 10.60
N LEU A 34 2.26 -11.44 10.13
CA LEU A 34 2.54 -12.75 10.70
C LEU A 34 3.50 -12.46 11.85
N GLY A 35 3.01 -12.59 13.09
CA GLY A 35 3.74 -12.16 14.28
C GLY A 35 5.21 -12.62 14.26
N ASP A 36 6.12 -11.72 14.66
CA ASP A 36 7.52 -12.08 14.88
C ASP A 36 7.54 -13.19 15.96
N PRO A 37 8.21 -14.34 15.73
CA PRO A 37 8.35 -15.39 16.74
C PRO A 37 8.99 -14.88 18.05
N ARG A 38 9.54 -13.66 18.09
CA ARG A 38 10.17 -13.03 19.25
C ARG A 38 9.25 -12.17 20.13
N HIS A 39 7.94 -12.18 19.88
CA HIS A 39 6.98 -11.47 20.73
C HIS A 39 5.75 -12.32 21.07
N ALA A 40 5.99 -13.53 21.57
CA ALA A 40 4.96 -14.24 22.33
C ALA A 40 4.81 -13.57 23.70
N PRO A 41 3.61 -13.10 24.09
CA PRO A 41 3.30 -12.90 25.50
C PRO A 41 3.38 -14.26 26.19
N THR A 42 4.04 -14.30 27.34
CA THR A 42 4.15 -15.46 28.23
C THR A 42 2.77 -16.13 28.45
N PRO A 43 2.66 -17.47 28.34
CA PRO A 43 1.40 -18.15 28.60
C PRO A 43 1.13 -18.19 30.11
N SER A 44 0.05 -17.52 30.53
CA SER A 44 -0.60 -17.76 31.82
C SER A 44 -1.17 -19.19 31.84
N PRO A 45 -1.05 -19.95 32.94
CA PRO A 45 -1.60 -21.30 33.02
C PRO A 45 -3.12 -21.21 33.29
N GLY A 46 -3.94 -21.51 32.27
CA GLY A 46 -5.40 -21.66 32.38
C GLY A 46 -5.82 -23.08 31.98
N PRO A 47 -6.85 -23.68 32.62
CA PRO A 47 -7.08 -25.11 32.60
C PRO A 47 -7.61 -25.62 31.25
N SER A 48 -7.13 -26.81 30.90
CA SER A 48 -7.51 -27.67 29.78
C SER A 48 -9.01 -27.73 29.47
N ALA A 49 -9.39 -27.29 28.26
CA ALA A 49 -10.68 -27.60 27.64
C ALA A 49 -10.48 -28.66 26.53
N PRO A 50 -11.41 -29.63 26.37
CA PRO A 50 -11.25 -30.77 25.47
C PRO A 50 -11.43 -30.39 23.99
N PRO A 51 -10.93 -31.22 23.04
CA PRO A 51 -11.07 -30.96 21.61
C PRO A 51 -12.52 -31.21 21.14
N SER A 52 -13.18 -30.18 20.61
CA SER A 52 -14.47 -30.35 19.92
C SER A 52 -14.29 -30.93 18.51
N PRO A 53 -15.16 -31.86 18.07
CA PRO A 53 -15.08 -32.46 16.76
C PRO A 53 -15.52 -31.47 15.66
N TYR A 54 -14.77 -31.47 14.57
CA TYR A 54 -14.96 -30.67 13.36
C TYR A 54 -16.42 -30.67 12.87
N SER A 55 -17.00 -29.48 12.72
CA SER A 55 -18.16 -29.26 11.85
C SER A 55 -17.69 -28.50 10.60
N PRO A 56 -18.00 -28.96 9.38
CA PRO A 56 -17.69 -28.21 8.16
C PRO A 56 -18.57 -26.96 8.09
N ALA A 57 -17.94 -25.80 7.87
CA ALA A 57 -18.66 -24.54 7.66
C ALA A 57 -19.49 -24.60 6.37
N PRO A 58 -20.70 -23.99 6.33
CA PRO A 58 -21.53 -23.98 5.12
C PRO A 58 -20.84 -23.21 3.98
N PRO A 59 -21.04 -23.61 2.71
CA PRO A 59 -20.46 -22.92 1.56
C PRO A 59 -21.03 -21.50 1.45
N SER A 60 -20.14 -20.52 1.33
CA SER A 60 -20.50 -19.10 1.16
C SER A 60 -21.22 -18.90 -0.18
N PRO A 61 -22.36 -18.19 -0.25
CA PRO A 61 -23.16 -18.01 -1.47
C PRO A 61 -22.50 -17.11 -2.53
N TYR A 62 -21.29 -16.60 -2.28
CA TYR A 62 -20.59 -15.64 -3.15
C TYR A 62 -19.61 -16.26 -4.15
N SER A 63 -19.64 -17.58 -4.35
CA SER A 63 -18.72 -18.29 -5.27
C SER A 63 -18.89 -17.95 -6.76
N HIS A 64 -19.85 -17.09 -7.12
CA HIS A 64 -20.16 -16.74 -8.52
C HIS A 64 -20.00 -15.24 -8.85
N ALA A 65 -19.34 -14.45 -8.00
CA ALA A 65 -19.04 -13.07 -8.36
C ALA A 65 -18.06 -13.04 -9.56
N PRO A 66 -18.37 -12.33 -10.66
CA PRO A 66 -17.44 -12.18 -11.77
C PRO A 66 -16.09 -11.65 -11.27
N PRO A 67 -14.95 -12.08 -11.86
CA PRO A 67 -13.66 -11.50 -11.55
C PRO A 67 -13.75 -9.99 -11.73
N GLY A 68 -13.61 -9.24 -10.62
CA GLY A 68 -13.55 -7.78 -10.68
C GLY A 68 -12.40 -7.35 -11.58
N PRO A 69 -12.44 -6.12 -12.13
CA PRO A 69 -11.36 -5.62 -12.97
C PRO A 69 -10.02 -5.77 -12.24
N PRO A 70 -8.94 -6.16 -12.96
CA PRO A 70 -7.65 -6.40 -12.34
C PRO A 70 -7.21 -5.15 -11.56
N PRO A 71 -6.56 -5.31 -10.38
CA PRO A 71 -6.07 -4.17 -9.64
C PRO A 71 -5.14 -3.37 -10.55
N ASN A 72 -5.39 -2.05 -10.63
CA ASN A 72 -4.60 -1.15 -11.47
C ASN A 72 -3.11 -1.42 -11.21
N ALA A 73 -2.37 -1.85 -12.23
CA ALA A 73 -0.97 -2.29 -12.15
C ALA A 73 -0.05 -1.25 -11.47
N HIS A 74 -0.54 -0.03 -11.38
CA HIS A 74 0.15 1.15 -10.90
C HIS A 74 -0.16 1.54 -9.45
N GLY A 75 -1.11 0.89 -8.76
CA GLY A 75 -1.46 1.25 -7.37
C GLY A 75 -1.90 2.71 -7.18
N ARG A 76 -1.87 3.21 -5.94
CA ARG A 76 -2.10 4.64 -5.64
C ARG A 76 -0.80 5.42 -5.83
N LYS A 77 -0.61 5.99 -7.01
CA LYS A 77 0.51 6.88 -7.33
C LYS A 77 0.28 8.25 -6.69
N LYS A 78 1.29 8.80 -6.01
CA LYS A 78 1.30 10.14 -5.42
C LYS A 78 2.71 10.72 -5.56
N ALA A 79 2.82 12.02 -5.82
CA ALA A 79 4.11 12.68 -5.93
C ALA A 79 4.08 14.09 -5.30
N VAL A 80 5.23 14.52 -4.80
CA VAL A 80 5.51 15.91 -4.46
C VAL A 80 6.69 16.37 -5.30
N ILE A 81 6.56 17.51 -5.96
CA ILE A 81 7.61 18.09 -6.79
C ILE A 81 7.95 19.47 -6.22
N VAL A 82 9.24 19.70 -5.97
CA VAL A 82 9.72 20.96 -5.40
C VAL A 82 10.66 21.63 -6.39
N GLY A 83 10.40 22.90 -6.72
CA GLY A 83 11.25 23.70 -7.59
C GLY A 83 11.64 25.01 -6.90
N ILE A 84 12.88 25.09 -6.43
CA ILE A 84 13.40 26.26 -5.70
C ILE A 84 14.44 26.95 -6.57
N SER A 85 14.15 28.20 -6.95
CA SER A 85 15.08 29.04 -7.71
C SER A 85 15.80 30.07 -6.85
N TYR A 86 15.53 30.16 -5.54
CA TYR A 86 16.11 31.16 -4.63
C TYR A 86 16.15 32.59 -5.23
N ARG A 87 15.06 32.99 -5.92
CA ARG A 87 14.98 34.31 -6.55
C ARG A 87 15.24 35.42 -5.54
N TYR A 88 15.92 36.48 -5.98
CA TYR A 88 16.30 37.62 -5.14
C TYR A 88 17.34 37.28 -4.05
N SER A 89 18.10 36.20 -4.25
CA SER A 89 19.25 35.86 -3.39
C SER A 89 20.55 35.84 -4.19
N ARG A 90 21.68 35.91 -3.48
CA ARG A 90 23.03 35.75 -4.06
C ARG A 90 23.29 34.37 -4.68
N HIS A 91 22.40 33.40 -4.48
CA HIS A 91 22.50 32.02 -4.96
C HIS A 91 21.31 31.65 -5.85
N GLU A 92 20.77 32.61 -6.60
CA GLU A 92 19.65 32.37 -7.52
C GLU A 92 19.99 31.30 -8.56
N LEU A 93 19.09 30.32 -8.69
CA LEU A 93 19.21 29.20 -9.63
C LEU A 93 18.19 29.36 -10.76
N LYS A 94 18.69 29.27 -11.99
CA LYS A 94 17.86 29.23 -13.19
C LYS A 94 17.45 27.79 -13.48
N GLY A 95 16.29 27.61 -14.10
CA GLY A 95 15.84 26.29 -14.58
C GLY A 95 15.07 25.43 -13.58
N CYS A 96 15.30 25.54 -12.27
CA CYS A 96 14.69 24.61 -11.29
C CYS A 96 13.15 24.53 -11.33
N ILE A 97 12.47 25.65 -11.58
CA ILE A 97 11.00 25.66 -11.75
C ILE A 97 10.58 24.98 -13.06
N ASN A 98 11.38 25.12 -14.12
CA ASN A 98 11.14 24.44 -15.38
C ASN A 98 11.33 22.92 -15.21
N ASP A 99 12.37 22.50 -14.52
CA ASP A 99 12.63 21.08 -14.25
C ASP A 99 11.48 20.44 -13.47
N ALA A 100 10.93 21.15 -12.48
CA ALA A 100 9.73 20.71 -11.77
C ALA A 100 8.52 20.51 -12.71
N LYS A 101 8.31 21.43 -13.68
CA LYS A 101 7.24 21.29 -14.68
C LYS A 101 7.49 20.11 -15.62
N CYS A 102 8.72 19.92 -16.07
CA CYS A 102 9.12 18.77 -16.90
C CYS A 102 8.88 17.45 -16.16
N MET A 103 9.22 17.38 -14.87
CA MET A 103 8.95 16.20 -14.03
C MET A 103 7.46 15.93 -13.88
N ARG A 104 6.64 16.98 -13.67
CA ARG A 104 5.18 16.84 -13.63
C ARG A 104 4.64 16.25 -14.93
N HIS A 105 5.09 16.77 -16.07
CA HIS A 105 4.69 16.29 -17.39
C HIS A 105 5.08 14.83 -17.62
N LEU A 106 6.29 14.45 -17.24
CA LEU A 106 6.79 13.07 -17.32
C LEU A 106 5.93 12.11 -16.47
N LEU A 107 5.63 12.48 -15.23
CA LEU A 107 4.86 11.66 -14.31
C LEU A 107 3.43 11.42 -14.81
N ILE A 108 2.79 12.43 -15.38
CA ILE A 108 1.42 12.32 -15.93
C ILE A 108 1.43 11.46 -17.21
N ASN A 109 2.23 11.84 -18.20
CA ASN A 109 2.09 11.29 -19.55
C ASN A 109 2.74 9.91 -19.71
N LYS A 110 3.93 9.73 -19.14
CA LYS A 110 4.68 8.48 -19.24
C LYS A 110 4.31 7.52 -18.13
N PHE A 111 4.32 8.01 -16.89
CA PHE A 111 4.09 7.17 -15.72
C PHE A 111 2.63 7.14 -15.25
N ARG A 112 1.71 7.81 -15.94
CA ARG A 112 0.26 7.71 -15.67
C ARG A 112 -0.10 8.00 -14.21
N PHE A 113 0.54 9.01 -13.62
CA PHE A 113 0.11 9.58 -12.34
C PHE A 113 -1.18 10.39 -12.57
N PRO A 114 -2.23 10.23 -11.75
CA PRO A 114 -3.34 11.16 -11.74
C PRO A 114 -2.85 12.56 -11.40
N GLU A 115 -3.29 13.57 -12.15
CA GLU A 115 -2.84 14.95 -11.94
C GLU A 115 -3.17 15.45 -10.51
N SER A 116 -4.34 15.08 -10.00
CA SER A 116 -4.80 15.38 -8.63
C SER A 116 -3.94 14.75 -7.53
N SER A 117 -3.07 13.80 -7.88
CA SER A 117 -2.16 13.13 -6.95
C SER A 117 -0.76 13.74 -6.88
N ILE A 118 -0.50 14.81 -7.65
CA ILE A 118 0.80 15.48 -7.73
C ILE A 118 0.71 16.87 -7.09
N LEU A 119 1.41 17.08 -5.98
CA LEU A 119 1.56 18.39 -5.35
C LEU A 119 2.83 19.08 -5.87
N MET A 120 2.71 20.31 -6.36
CA MET A 120 3.86 21.08 -6.84
C MET A 120 4.10 22.30 -5.95
N LEU A 121 5.30 22.38 -5.38
CA LEU A 121 5.74 23.45 -4.49
C LEU A 121 6.84 24.25 -5.19
N THR A 122 6.49 25.39 -5.78
CA THR A 122 7.43 26.26 -6.49
C THR A 122 7.42 27.66 -5.90
N GLY A 123 8.59 28.31 -5.89
CA GLY A 123 8.81 29.60 -5.21
C GLY A 123 8.15 30.84 -5.83
N ASN A 124 7.20 30.70 -6.75
CA ASN A 124 6.46 31.81 -7.35
C ASN A 124 4.98 31.69 -7.00
N ARG A 125 4.65 31.98 -5.74
CA ARG A 125 3.30 32.44 -5.41
C ARG A 125 3.33 33.96 -5.46
N GLU A 126 2.55 34.53 -6.38
CA GLU A 126 2.17 35.92 -6.37
C GLU A 126 1.73 36.28 -4.95
N ARG A 127 2.34 37.32 -4.37
CA ARG A 127 1.94 37.83 -3.06
C ARG A 127 0.46 38.19 -3.18
N ARG A 128 -0.40 37.47 -2.45
CA ARG A 128 -1.71 38.01 -2.07
C ARG A 128 -1.50 39.11 -1.04
#